data_AF-A0A7Y3FRD0-F1
#
_entry.id   AF-A0A7Y3FRD0-F1
#
_cell.length_a   1.000
_cell.length_b   1.000
_cell.length_c   1.000
_cell.angle_alpha   90.00
_cell.angle_beta   90.00
_cell.angle_gamma   90.00
#
_symmetry.space_group_name_H-M   'P 1'
#
loop_
_entity.id
_entity.type
_entity.pdbx_description
1 polymer ?
#
loop_
_entity_poly.entity_id
_entity_poly.type
_entity_poly.pdbx_seq_one_letter_code
_entity_poly.pdbx_strand_id
1 'polypeptide(L)'
;MLQKDCRIGDLAFNKVDESIWGVKHLNGISTLVRIPKIDKENPTDHYSTWEQKYTLPYGSDMFDIDISPDGQSLSAGLTDLNGNQFLNIYDIDSFTSFEEATITFKEVFNFDVASPQSFKFSEDGSYLIGSSYYSGVSNIFKVDTNSLNIEILTNAVSGYFRPVPIDDDKFFAFKYTSNGFAPIFVYYNENIEVSPIEFLGNKTVEKYPELEDWRVDVPNSQNFDDESIQAKTGIYIPKKEIKLNYAYPTIIGYKNKIGVGYNFKLQDPLGLKALDVSIAYTPNQWENNLDDSQSDIEKDEEFHASVKYSTAKLSGLLSGKYDFYAHYNQADFYDLFGPTKRSRKGINLGLEYTQSLIFDNPKNLDLRIGASAYYGLNQSPEFQQINFENQDFNTNLFYNIYSSLSYRNLKGSVGAVDAEKGIKSSLTVSNSITEGNFFPRIIGSLDIGFQLPLNHTSFWVRTAFGNSFSKNINPFTRFGFASFGNNYIDNAASKMYRGSFAFPGLRYDSEKSIIARRFFKTTLELALPPIRYRKLGFFNMFATHSHATLFTSSLFTHNYGPTITDDEVITAEYNEQFQNIGFQIDTKLVLFSHLSSTFSFGWARAFEIGNDNKSYNEWMVSLKF
;
A
#
# COMPACT_ATOMS: atom_id res chain seq x y z
N MET A 1 22.53 -12.62 -21.67
CA MET A 1 21.37 -13.52 -21.73
C MET A 1 20.16 -12.76 -21.21
N LEU A 2 19.35 -12.18 -22.09
CA LEU A 2 18.09 -11.55 -21.69
C LEU A 2 17.08 -11.77 -22.81
N GLN A 3 16.33 -12.87 -22.72
CA GLN A 3 15.20 -13.13 -23.60
C GLN A 3 14.08 -12.17 -23.18
N LYS A 4 13.66 -11.31 -24.11
CA LYS A 4 12.65 -10.29 -23.83
C LYS A 4 11.29 -10.94 -23.59
N ASP A 5 10.57 -10.46 -22.58
CA ASP A 5 9.21 -10.92 -22.22
C ASP A 5 9.11 -12.44 -21.91
N CYS A 6 10.23 -13.06 -21.52
CA CYS A 6 10.30 -14.47 -21.17
C CYS A 6 10.30 -14.66 -19.65
N ARG A 7 9.20 -15.21 -19.10
CA ARG A 7 9.05 -15.51 -17.67
C ARG A 7 9.33 -16.99 -17.40
N ILE A 8 10.61 -17.32 -17.23
CA ILE A 8 11.08 -18.66 -16.88
C ILE A 8 11.74 -18.60 -15.50
N GLY A 9 11.22 -19.37 -14.55
CA GLY A 9 11.74 -19.55 -13.19
C GLY A 9 12.30 -20.95 -12.97
N ASP A 10 12.60 -21.28 -11.71
CA ASP A 10 13.02 -22.61 -11.25
C ASP A 10 14.08 -23.24 -12.17
N LEU A 11 15.22 -22.57 -12.30
CA LEU A 11 16.24 -22.95 -13.27
C LEU A 11 17.11 -24.10 -12.75
N ALA A 12 17.34 -25.11 -13.60
CA ALA A 12 18.33 -26.17 -13.39
C ALA A 12 19.31 -26.24 -14.56
N PHE A 13 20.58 -26.51 -14.27
CA PHE A 13 21.61 -26.63 -15.30
C PHE A 13 21.96 -28.10 -15.54
N ASN A 14 21.83 -28.56 -16.79
CA ASN A 14 22.29 -29.88 -17.18
C ASN A 14 23.79 -29.83 -17.49
N LYS A 15 24.61 -30.54 -16.71
CA LYS A 15 26.07 -30.54 -16.88
C LYS A 15 26.55 -31.28 -18.14
N VAL A 16 25.74 -32.17 -18.70
CA VAL A 16 26.14 -33.03 -19.83
C VAL A 16 26.08 -32.29 -21.16
N ASP A 17 24.99 -31.57 -21.41
CA ASP A 17 24.76 -30.84 -22.66
C ASP A 17 24.80 -29.31 -22.49
N GLU A 18 25.06 -28.85 -21.26
CA GLU A 18 25.13 -27.46 -20.86
C GLU A 18 23.84 -26.67 -21.10
N SER A 19 22.68 -27.34 -21.24
CA SER A 19 21.40 -26.67 -21.35
C SER A 19 20.85 -26.23 -19.99
N ILE A 20 20.04 -25.17 -20.00
CA ILE A 20 19.30 -24.69 -18.82
C ILE A 20 17.85 -25.15 -18.96
N TRP A 21 17.31 -25.83 -17.97
CA TRP A 21 15.90 -26.17 -17.88
C TRP A 21 15.21 -25.20 -16.92
N GLY A 22 13.92 -24.98 -17.12
CA GLY A 22 13.14 -24.12 -16.24
C GLY A 22 11.65 -24.23 -16.49
N VAL A 23 10.87 -23.56 -15.64
CA VAL A 23 9.42 -23.57 -15.73
C VAL A 23 8.94 -22.19 -16.18
N LYS A 24 8.24 -22.17 -17.31
CA LYS A 24 7.64 -20.98 -17.90
C LYS A 24 6.20 -20.84 -17.44
N HIS A 25 5.86 -19.68 -16.87
CA HIS A 25 4.48 -19.36 -16.48
C HIS A 25 3.85 -18.37 -17.45
N LEU A 26 2.79 -18.80 -18.15
CA LEU A 26 2.04 -17.95 -19.07
C LEU A 26 0.54 -18.23 -18.95
N ASN A 27 -0.26 -17.18 -18.75
CA ASN A 27 -1.72 -17.27 -18.62
C ASN A 27 -2.22 -18.29 -17.56
N GLY A 28 -1.45 -18.46 -16.48
CA GLY A 28 -1.80 -19.42 -15.41
C GLY A 28 -1.49 -20.87 -15.75
N ILE A 29 -0.76 -21.13 -16.84
CA ILE A 29 -0.30 -22.47 -17.23
C ILE A 29 1.22 -22.52 -17.07
N SER A 30 1.68 -23.62 -16.49
CA SER A 30 3.09 -23.94 -16.30
C SER A 30 3.60 -24.83 -17.42
N THR A 31 4.80 -24.53 -17.91
CA THR A 31 5.41 -25.26 -19.01
C THR A 31 6.88 -25.48 -18.73
N LEU A 32 7.30 -26.74 -18.60
CA LEU A 32 8.70 -27.12 -18.58
C LEU A 32 9.33 -26.80 -19.94
N VAL A 33 10.42 -26.03 -19.91
CA VAL A 33 11.16 -25.59 -21.08
C VAL A 33 12.63 -25.89 -20.94
N ARG A 34 13.29 -26.09 -22.09
CA ARG A 34 14.75 -26.24 -22.19
C ARG A 34 15.33 -25.09 -23.00
N ILE A 35 16.32 -24.42 -22.45
CA ILE A 35 17.11 -23.36 -23.08
C ILE A 35 18.46 -24.01 -23.49
N PRO A 36 18.63 -24.37 -24.76
CA PRO A 36 19.89 -24.96 -25.22
C PRO A 36 21.05 -23.96 -25.12
N LYS A 37 22.27 -24.46 -24.88
CA LYS A 37 23.48 -23.62 -24.87
C LYS A 37 23.73 -22.92 -26.20
N ILE A 38 23.45 -23.61 -27.31
CA ILE A 38 23.70 -23.12 -28.68
C ILE A 38 22.37 -23.00 -29.40
N ASP A 39 22.12 -21.82 -29.96
CA ASP A 39 21.01 -21.61 -30.87
C ASP A 39 21.33 -22.23 -32.25
N LYS A 40 20.41 -23.06 -32.74
CA LYS A 40 20.55 -23.73 -34.04
C LYS A 40 20.53 -22.73 -35.20
N GLU A 41 19.81 -21.62 -35.06
CA GLU A 41 19.70 -20.60 -36.10
C GLU A 41 20.87 -19.60 -36.04
N ASN A 42 21.37 -19.29 -34.84
CA ASN A 42 22.49 -18.37 -34.63
C ASN A 42 23.53 -18.96 -33.66
N PRO A 43 24.49 -19.79 -34.12
CA PRO A 43 25.39 -20.53 -33.24
C PRO A 43 26.31 -19.69 -32.33
N THR A 44 26.47 -18.39 -32.62
CA THR A 44 27.22 -17.45 -31.77
C THR A 44 26.42 -16.95 -30.58
N ASP A 45 25.10 -17.09 -30.63
CA ASP A 45 24.18 -16.60 -29.61
C ASP A 45 23.88 -17.74 -28.64
N HIS A 46 24.47 -17.64 -27.44
CA HIS A 46 24.27 -18.63 -26.40
C HIS A 46 23.00 -18.36 -25.60
N TYR A 47 22.21 -19.43 -25.37
CA TYR A 47 20.99 -19.39 -24.56
C TYR A 47 19.95 -18.34 -25.04
N SER A 48 19.88 -18.09 -26.35
CA SER A 48 18.98 -17.09 -26.96
C SER A 48 17.58 -17.62 -27.25
N THR A 49 17.39 -18.95 -27.31
CA THR A 49 16.13 -19.62 -27.63
C THR A 49 15.69 -20.57 -26.52
N TRP A 50 14.47 -21.10 -26.60
CA TRP A 50 13.97 -22.13 -25.71
C TRP A 50 13.03 -23.09 -26.45
N GLU A 51 12.98 -24.33 -25.98
CA GLU A 51 12.17 -25.42 -26.50
C GLU A 51 11.10 -25.80 -25.48
N GLN A 52 9.84 -25.90 -25.91
CA GLN A 52 8.77 -26.45 -25.08
C GLN A 52 8.95 -27.95 -24.90
N LYS A 53 8.94 -28.43 -23.65
CA LYS A 53 9.08 -29.85 -23.32
C LYS A 53 7.77 -30.44 -22.83
N TYR A 54 7.21 -29.91 -21.76
CA TYR A 54 5.96 -30.40 -21.18
C TYR A 54 5.10 -29.24 -20.69
N THR A 55 3.85 -29.18 -21.14
CA THR A 55 2.86 -28.24 -20.64
C THR A 55 1.98 -28.95 -19.64
N LEU A 56 1.97 -28.49 -18.38
CA LEU A 56 1.18 -29.11 -17.34
C LEU A 56 -0.32 -28.84 -17.55
N PRO A 57 -1.20 -29.76 -17.12
CA PRO A 57 -2.63 -29.50 -17.03
C PRO A 57 -2.93 -28.26 -16.19
N TYR A 58 -4.06 -27.61 -16.48
CA TYR A 58 -4.50 -26.45 -15.72
C TYR A 58 -4.61 -26.76 -14.22
N GLY A 59 -4.09 -25.84 -13.39
CA GLY A 59 -4.08 -25.96 -11.93
C GLY A 59 -3.06 -26.95 -11.37
N SER A 60 -2.18 -27.48 -12.21
CA SER A 60 -0.95 -28.14 -11.76
C SER A 60 0.26 -27.24 -11.99
N ASP A 61 1.24 -27.29 -11.10
CA ASP A 61 2.50 -26.54 -11.24
C ASP A 61 3.71 -27.41 -10.89
N MET A 62 4.84 -27.12 -11.54
CA MET A 62 6.13 -27.78 -11.34
C MET A 62 7.13 -26.74 -10.85
N PHE A 63 7.92 -27.07 -9.83
CA PHE A 63 8.85 -26.12 -9.21
C PHE A 63 10.03 -26.83 -8.54
N ASP A 64 11.03 -26.06 -8.09
CA ASP A 64 12.24 -26.54 -7.40
C ASP A 64 12.93 -27.72 -8.13
N ILE A 65 13.07 -27.58 -9.45
CA ILE A 65 13.64 -28.65 -10.28
C ILE A 65 15.16 -28.80 -10.10
N ASP A 66 15.66 -30.00 -10.36
CA ASP A 66 17.09 -30.30 -10.45
C ASP A 66 17.37 -31.40 -11.47
N ILE A 67 18.58 -31.46 -11.99
CA ILE A 67 18.99 -32.46 -12.99
C ILE A 67 20.10 -33.32 -12.41
N SER A 68 19.99 -34.64 -12.58
CA SER A 68 20.98 -35.59 -12.12
C SER A 68 22.36 -35.33 -12.77
N PRO A 69 23.47 -35.70 -12.11
CA PRO A 69 24.81 -35.45 -12.64
C PRO A 69 25.08 -36.06 -14.02
N ASP A 70 24.41 -37.16 -14.36
CA ASP A 70 24.47 -37.85 -15.64
C ASP A 70 23.50 -37.28 -16.70
N GLY A 71 22.70 -36.27 -16.34
CA GLY A 71 21.81 -35.57 -17.26
C GLY A 71 20.58 -36.36 -17.72
N GLN A 72 20.30 -37.53 -17.13
CA GLN A 72 19.22 -38.43 -17.57
C GLN A 72 17.91 -38.25 -16.77
N SER A 73 17.99 -37.74 -15.54
CA SER A 73 16.83 -37.59 -14.65
C SER A 73 16.60 -36.15 -14.22
N LEU A 74 15.33 -35.77 -14.06
CA LEU A 74 14.92 -34.48 -13.53
C LEU A 74 14.07 -34.69 -12.27
N SER A 75 14.51 -34.18 -11.13
CA SER A 75 13.68 -34.12 -9.93
C SER A 75 12.83 -32.86 -9.94
N ALA A 76 11.59 -32.93 -9.48
CA ALA A 76 10.73 -31.75 -9.34
C ALA A 76 9.72 -31.89 -8.20
N GLY A 77 9.40 -30.76 -7.57
CA GLY A 77 8.17 -30.59 -6.83
C GLY A 77 7.00 -30.44 -7.80
N LEU A 78 5.88 -31.11 -7.52
CA LEU A 78 4.64 -31.01 -8.29
C LEU A 78 3.49 -30.66 -7.33
N THR A 79 2.64 -29.72 -7.72
CA THR A 79 1.36 -29.47 -7.03
C THR A 79 0.18 -29.75 -7.94
N ASP A 80 -0.91 -30.27 -7.37
CA ASP A 80 -2.18 -30.48 -8.07
C ASP A 80 -3.22 -29.39 -7.72
N LEU A 81 -4.41 -29.50 -8.33
CA LEU A 81 -5.57 -28.63 -8.10
C LEU A 81 -6.09 -28.63 -6.65
N ASN A 82 -5.82 -29.70 -5.89
CA ASN A 82 -6.23 -29.85 -4.51
C ASN A 82 -5.17 -29.31 -3.53
N GLY A 83 -4.02 -28.86 -4.06
CA GLY A 83 -2.89 -28.39 -3.27
C GLY A 83 -2.01 -29.50 -2.71
N ASN A 84 -2.20 -30.75 -3.15
CA ASN A 84 -1.31 -31.85 -2.79
C ASN A 84 0.06 -31.61 -3.44
N GLN A 85 1.12 -31.96 -2.73
CA GLN A 85 2.50 -31.67 -3.04
C GLN A 85 3.29 -32.97 -3.16
N PHE A 86 3.90 -33.20 -4.31
CA PHE A 86 4.63 -34.43 -4.61
C PHE A 86 6.07 -34.11 -4.92
N LEU A 87 6.98 -35.02 -4.57
CA LEU A 87 8.32 -35.06 -5.14
C LEU A 87 8.37 -36.18 -6.17
N ASN A 88 8.75 -35.83 -7.40
CA ASN A 88 8.83 -36.77 -8.52
C ASN A 88 10.22 -36.76 -9.13
N ILE A 89 10.63 -37.90 -9.71
CA ILE A 89 11.82 -38.03 -10.56
C ILE A 89 11.37 -38.45 -11.95
N TYR A 90 11.57 -37.58 -12.94
CA TYR A 90 11.21 -37.75 -14.33
C TYR A 90 12.40 -38.25 -15.15
N ASP A 91 12.14 -39.08 -16.14
CA ASP A 91 13.09 -39.39 -17.21
C ASP A 91 13.12 -38.23 -18.21
N ILE A 92 14.29 -37.61 -18.40
CA ILE A 92 14.43 -36.43 -19.27
C ILE A 92 14.12 -36.77 -20.73
N ASP A 93 14.47 -37.96 -21.20
CA ASP A 93 14.27 -38.38 -22.59
C ASP A 93 12.80 -38.67 -22.89
N SER A 94 11.98 -38.86 -21.86
CA SER A 94 10.53 -39.04 -21.98
C SER A 94 9.77 -37.76 -22.31
N PHE A 95 10.38 -36.58 -22.12
CA PHE A 95 9.76 -35.29 -22.44
C PHE A 95 9.74 -35.04 -23.95
N THR A 96 8.77 -35.62 -24.64
CA THR A 96 8.47 -35.32 -26.04
C THR A 96 7.44 -34.19 -26.13
N SER A 97 7.75 -33.18 -26.96
CA SER A 97 6.85 -32.07 -27.17
C SER A 97 5.50 -32.59 -27.69
N PHE A 98 4.41 -32.24 -26.99
CA PHE A 98 3.00 -32.49 -27.37
C PHE A 98 2.42 -33.89 -27.10
N GLU A 99 3.14 -34.81 -26.46
CA GLU A 99 2.61 -36.14 -26.10
C GLU A 99 2.71 -36.39 -24.60
N GLU A 100 1.68 -36.05 -23.83
CA GLU A 100 1.69 -36.27 -22.37
C GLU A 100 1.81 -37.76 -21.99
N ALA A 101 1.29 -38.65 -22.84
CA ALA A 101 1.27 -40.09 -22.59
C ALA A 101 2.65 -40.77 -22.59
N THR A 102 3.70 -40.09 -23.07
CA THR A 102 5.07 -40.64 -23.14
C THR A 102 5.90 -40.31 -21.89
N ILE A 103 5.42 -39.40 -21.03
CA ILE A 103 6.18 -38.92 -19.87
C ILE A 103 6.25 -40.02 -18.82
N THR A 104 7.47 -40.47 -18.54
CA THR A 104 7.76 -41.46 -17.50
C THR A 104 8.36 -40.80 -16.28
N PHE A 105 7.77 -41.06 -15.12
CA PHE A 105 8.26 -40.58 -13.84
C PHE A 105 8.03 -41.59 -12.72
N LYS A 106 8.78 -41.42 -11.64
CA LYS A 106 8.63 -42.12 -10.37
C LYS A 106 8.13 -41.11 -9.35
N GLU A 107 6.96 -41.36 -8.77
CA GLU A 107 6.52 -40.63 -7.57
C GLU A 107 7.38 -41.09 -6.39
N VAL A 108 8.15 -40.17 -5.82
CA VAL A 108 9.04 -40.45 -4.69
C VAL A 108 8.24 -40.44 -3.40
N PHE A 109 7.51 -39.34 -3.16
CA PHE A 109 6.78 -39.14 -1.92
C PHE A 109 5.69 -38.09 -2.10
N ASN A 110 4.52 -38.34 -1.49
CA ASN A 110 3.45 -37.36 -1.34
C ASN A 110 3.59 -36.67 0.02
N PHE A 111 3.88 -35.37 -0.01
CA PHE A 111 4.03 -34.51 1.17
C PHE A 111 2.69 -33.90 1.62
N ASP A 112 1.56 -34.45 1.19
CA ASP A 112 0.23 -33.93 1.41
C ASP A 112 0.18 -32.45 1.01
N VAL A 113 -0.07 -31.52 1.93
CA VAL A 113 -0.14 -30.08 1.63
C VAL A 113 1.20 -29.33 1.85
N ALA A 114 2.26 -30.04 2.25
CA ALA A 114 3.56 -29.44 2.55
C ALA A 114 4.49 -29.47 1.32
N SER A 115 4.99 -28.31 0.91
CA SER A 115 5.85 -28.22 -0.28
C SER A 115 7.20 -28.93 -0.06
N PRO A 116 7.65 -29.82 -0.96
CA PRO A 116 9.03 -30.29 -1.03
C PRO A 116 9.91 -29.17 -1.58
N GLN A 117 10.93 -28.77 -0.81
CA GLN A 117 11.74 -27.60 -1.10
C GLN A 117 13.21 -27.96 -1.28
N SER A 118 13.80 -27.49 -2.38
CA SER A 118 15.24 -27.59 -2.65
C SER A 118 15.78 -29.04 -2.60
N PHE A 119 15.03 -30.01 -3.13
CA PHE A 119 15.55 -31.36 -3.31
C PHE A 119 16.59 -31.38 -4.44
N LYS A 120 17.85 -31.64 -4.10
CA LYS A 120 18.99 -31.61 -5.02
C LYS A 120 19.69 -32.95 -5.06
N PHE A 121 20.15 -33.34 -6.26
CA PHE A 121 20.93 -34.57 -6.42
C PHE A 121 22.28 -34.44 -5.74
N SER A 122 22.73 -35.53 -5.13
CA SER A 122 24.12 -35.72 -4.72
C SER A 122 25.05 -35.69 -5.94
N GLU A 123 26.35 -35.47 -5.71
CA GLU A 123 27.32 -35.37 -6.82
C GLU A 123 27.43 -36.66 -7.66
N ASP A 124 27.13 -37.81 -7.07
CA ASP A 124 27.07 -39.13 -7.69
C ASP A 124 25.66 -39.53 -8.16
N GLY A 125 24.63 -38.73 -7.87
CA GLY A 125 23.24 -38.98 -8.23
C GLY A 125 22.54 -40.08 -7.42
N SER A 126 23.16 -40.63 -6.38
CA SER A 126 22.63 -41.74 -5.58
C SER A 126 21.49 -41.33 -4.64
N TYR A 127 21.38 -40.06 -4.27
CA TYR A 127 20.28 -39.56 -3.43
C TYR A 127 19.88 -38.12 -3.78
N LEU A 128 18.67 -37.74 -3.37
CA LEU A 128 18.21 -36.35 -3.27
C LEU A 128 18.26 -35.91 -1.81
N ILE A 129 18.61 -34.65 -1.55
CA ILE A 129 18.49 -34.04 -0.22
C ILE A 129 17.73 -32.73 -0.33
N GLY A 130 16.75 -32.53 0.54
CA GLY A 130 15.86 -31.37 0.51
C GLY A 130 15.21 -31.10 1.86
N SER A 131 14.29 -30.15 1.89
CA SER A 131 13.55 -29.77 3.10
C SER A 131 12.05 -29.78 2.87
N SER A 132 11.25 -30.09 3.90
CA SER A 132 9.79 -29.98 3.83
C SER A 132 9.18 -29.72 5.20
N TYR A 133 8.04 -29.03 5.22
CA TYR A 133 7.21 -28.78 6.41
C TYR A 133 6.29 -29.95 6.75
N TYR A 134 6.49 -31.14 6.19
CA TYR A 134 5.60 -32.30 6.35
C TYR A 134 5.17 -32.57 7.81
N SER A 135 6.12 -32.50 8.74
CA SER A 135 5.87 -32.67 10.18
C SER A 135 5.30 -31.42 10.90
N GLY A 136 5.02 -30.34 10.18
CA GLY A 136 4.59 -29.03 10.69
C GLY A 136 5.72 -28.00 10.91
N VAL A 137 6.98 -28.45 10.96
CA VAL A 137 8.19 -27.60 10.91
C VAL A 137 9.10 -28.15 9.80
N SER A 138 9.86 -27.26 9.15
CA SER A 138 10.78 -27.63 8.06
C SER A 138 11.90 -28.55 8.55
N ASN A 139 11.85 -29.81 8.15
CA ASN A 139 12.91 -30.80 8.39
C ASN A 139 13.67 -31.11 7.10
N ILE A 140 14.89 -31.63 7.25
CA ILE A 140 15.69 -32.11 6.13
C ILE A 140 15.36 -33.58 5.88
N PHE A 141 15.20 -33.92 4.61
CA PHE A 141 14.89 -35.25 4.14
C PHE A 141 15.95 -35.69 3.14
N LYS A 142 16.29 -36.98 3.16
CA LYS A 142 17.13 -37.66 2.19
C LYS A 142 16.30 -38.72 1.48
N VAL A 143 16.45 -38.82 0.17
CA VAL A 143 15.75 -39.82 -0.66
C VAL A 143 16.78 -40.59 -1.44
N ASP A 144 16.81 -41.92 -1.32
CA ASP A 144 17.60 -42.77 -2.19
C ASP A 144 16.95 -42.85 -3.60
N THR A 145 17.69 -42.54 -4.67
CA THR A 145 17.11 -42.40 -6.02
C THR A 145 16.75 -43.74 -6.68
N ASN A 146 17.27 -44.84 -6.17
CA ASN A 146 17.02 -46.18 -6.70
C ASN A 146 15.81 -46.84 -6.03
N SER A 147 15.84 -46.88 -4.70
CA SER A 147 14.81 -47.51 -3.86
C SER A 147 13.63 -46.58 -3.58
N LEU A 148 13.80 -45.26 -3.75
CA LEU A 148 12.83 -44.20 -3.41
C LEU A 148 12.51 -44.11 -1.91
N ASN A 149 13.30 -44.76 -1.06
CA ASN A 149 13.14 -44.67 0.38
C ASN A 149 13.48 -43.26 0.85
N ILE A 150 12.57 -42.67 1.64
CA ILE A 150 12.73 -41.37 2.26
C ILE A 150 13.14 -41.52 3.73
N GLU A 151 14.15 -40.76 4.14
CA GLU A 151 14.67 -40.69 5.50
C GLU A 151 14.61 -39.25 6.01
N ILE A 152 14.21 -39.06 7.27
CA ILE A 152 14.22 -37.75 7.92
C ILE A 152 15.57 -37.57 8.62
N LEU A 153 16.30 -36.52 8.30
CA LEU A 153 17.64 -36.24 8.84
C LEU A 153 17.64 -35.25 10.01
N THR A 154 16.50 -34.61 10.30
CA THR A 154 16.39 -33.65 11.42
C THR A 154 15.06 -33.73 12.14
N ASN A 155 15.06 -33.40 13.43
CA ASN A 155 13.86 -33.04 14.19
C ASN A 155 14.01 -31.58 14.66
N ALA A 156 13.60 -30.64 13.81
CA ALA A 156 13.85 -29.22 13.99
C ALA A 156 12.79 -28.55 14.88
N VAL A 157 13.24 -27.62 15.72
CA VAL A 157 12.34 -26.78 16.53
C VAL A 157 11.83 -25.56 15.75
N SER A 158 12.70 -24.91 14.98
CA SER A 158 12.39 -23.70 14.23
C SER A 158 12.50 -23.85 12.71
N GLY A 159 13.03 -24.98 12.25
CA GLY A 159 13.16 -25.35 10.84
C GLY A 159 14.56 -25.21 10.25
N TYR A 160 14.92 -26.14 9.36
CA TYR A 160 16.13 -26.14 8.54
C TYR A 160 15.77 -26.09 7.05
N PHE A 161 16.62 -25.44 6.25
CA PHE A 161 16.33 -25.11 4.85
C PHE A 161 17.58 -25.19 3.99
N ARG A 162 17.39 -25.49 2.69
CA ARG A 162 18.44 -25.54 1.65
C ARG A 162 19.67 -26.34 2.10
N PRO A 163 19.49 -27.64 2.38
CA PRO A 163 20.59 -28.50 2.77
C PRO A 163 21.61 -28.60 1.63
N VAL A 164 22.90 -28.58 1.98
CA VAL A 164 24.00 -28.85 1.05
C VAL A 164 24.93 -29.87 1.71
N PRO A 165 25.05 -31.11 1.20
CA PRO A 165 25.97 -32.10 1.71
C PRO A 165 27.41 -31.55 1.71
N ILE A 166 28.17 -31.83 2.77
CA ILE A 166 29.57 -31.41 2.88
C ILE A 166 30.48 -32.64 2.82
N ASP A 167 30.16 -33.64 3.63
CA ASP A 167 30.86 -34.92 3.73
C ASP A 167 29.85 -35.98 4.25
N ASP A 168 30.33 -37.18 4.56
CA ASP A 168 29.48 -38.28 5.06
C ASP A 168 28.98 -38.06 6.50
N ASP A 169 29.53 -37.07 7.23
CA ASP A 169 29.21 -36.82 8.64
C ASP A 169 28.28 -35.61 8.83
N LYS A 170 28.28 -34.64 7.91
CA LYS A 170 27.48 -33.41 8.04
C LYS A 170 27.02 -32.80 6.72
N PHE A 171 26.01 -31.96 6.86
CA PHE A 171 25.55 -31.05 5.80
C PHE A 171 25.43 -29.62 6.33
N PHE A 172 25.56 -28.66 5.43
CA PHE A 172 25.23 -27.27 5.67
C PHE A 172 23.72 -27.06 5.54
N ALA A 173 23.13 -26.21 6.38
CA ALA A 173 21.75 -25.76 6.22
C ALA A 173 21.57 -24.32 6.74
N PHE A 174 20.45 -23.70 6.40
CA PHE A 174 19.98 -22.50 7.08
C PHE A 174 18.97 -22.86 8.16
N LYS A 175 19.24 -22.45 9.40
CA LYS A 175 18.27 -22.50 10.50
C LYS A 175 17.43 -21.23 10.51
N TYR A 176 16.11 -21.35 10.54
CA TYR A 176 15.25 -20.18 10.71
C TYR A 176 15.26 -19.69 12.17
N THR A 177 15.40 -18.39 12.37
CA THR A 177 15.40 -17.71 13.67
C THR A 177 14.53 -16.45 13.62
N SER A 178 14.27 -15.83 14.78
CA SER A 178 13.57 -14.54 14.84
C SER A 178 14.28 -13.40 14.10
N ASN A 179 15.60 -13.56 13.85
CA ASN A 179 16.42 -12.59 13.12
C ASN A 179 16.63 -12.99 11.65
N GLY A 180 15.93 -14.02 11.16
CA GLY A 180 16.08 -14.58 9.82
C GLY A 180 16.90 -15.87 9.79
N PHE A 181 17.39 -16.23 8.60
CA PHE A 181 18.19 -17.44 8.38
C PHE A 181 19.60 -17.31 8.92
N ALA A 182 20.01 -18.26 9.77
CA ALA A 182 21.37 -18.39 10.27
C ALA A 182 22.04 -19.63 9.66
N PRO A 183 23.26 -19.53 9.11
CA PRO A 183 23.99 -20.69 8.59
C PRO A 183 24.40 -21.62 9.74
N ILE A 184 24.31 -22.93 9.53
CA ILE A 184 24.69 -23.94 10.51
C ILE A 184 25.19 -25.22 9.81
N PHE A 185 26.08 -25.97 10.49
CA PHE A 185 26.36 -27.35 10.14
C PHE A 185 25.51 -28.28 11.01
N VAL A 186 24.84 -29.22 10.36
CA VAL A 186 24.03 -30.25 10.99
C VAL A 186 24.69 -31.59 10.70
N TYR A 187 24.90 -32.38 11.74
CA TYR A 187 25.50 -33.71 11.64
C TYR A 187 24.42 -34.73 11.33
N TYR A 188 24.73 -35.71 10.47
CA TYR A 188 23.82 -36.82 10.23
C TYR A 188 23.64 -37.60 11.51
N ASN A 189 22.40 -37.98 11.78
CA ASN A 189 22.06 -38.81 12.92
C ASN A 189 21.08 -39.86 12.42
N GLU A 190 21.36 -41.11 12.73
CA GLU A 190 20.57 -42.24 12.24
C GLU A 190 19.29 -42.38 13.05
N ASN A 191 18.23 -42.89 12.42
CA ASN A 191 16.97 -43.29 13.06
C ASN A 191 16.24 -42.15 13.80
N ILE A 192 16.17 -40.96 13.19
CA ILE A 192 15.35 -39.87 13.71
C ILE A 192 13.87 -40.15 13.47
N GLU A 193 13.10 -40.22 14.55
CA GLU A 193 11.64 -40.17 14.51
C GLU A 193 11.14 -38.76 14.82
N VAL A 194 10.17 -38.29 14.04
CA VAL A 194 9.54 -36.97 14.21
C VAL A 194 8.05 -37.13 14.39
N SER A 195 7.49 -36.50 15.43
CA SER A 195 6.04 -36.41 15.61
C SER A 195 5.47 -35.22 14.83
N PRO A 196 4.32 -35.37 14.17
CA PRO A 196 3.66 -34.25 13.51
C PRO A 196 3.17 -33.23 14.54
N ILE A 197 3.21 -31.95 14.18
CA ILE A 197 2.58 -30.88 14.97
C ILE A 197 1.06 -31.02 14.89
N GLU A 198 0.41 -30.88 16.04
CA GLU A 198 -1.05 -30.82 16.10
C GLU A 198 -1.56 -29.44 15.66
N PHE A 199 -2.14 -29.39 14.47
CA PHE A 199 -2.85 -28.20 14.00
C PHE A 199 -4.23 -28.11 14.65
N LEU A 200 -4.49 -27.03 15.40
CA LEU A 200 -5.79 -26.81 16.05
C LEU A 200 -6.95 -26.73 15.05
N GLY A 201 -6.68 -26.29 13.81
CA GLY A 201 -7.65 -26.34 12.72
C GLY A 201 -8.08 -27.78 12.41
N ASN A 202 -7.12 -28.68 12.21
CA ASN A 202 -7.38 -30.10 11.96
C ASN A 202 -8.10 -30.73 13.16
N LYS A 203 -7.68 -30.46 14.40
CA LYS A 203 -8.40 -30.92 15.60
C LYS A 203 -9.84 -30.41 15.68
N THR A 204 -10.11 -29.23 15.13
CA THR A 204 -11.46 -28.66 15.07
C THR A 204 -12.31 -29.41 14.03
N VAL A 205 -11.75 -29.72 12.86
CA VAL A 205 -12.43 -30.52 11.83
C VAL A 205 -12.65 -31.97 12.30
N GLU A 206 -11.66 -32.60 12.93
CA GLU A 206 -11.80 -33.93 13.55
C GLU A 206 -12.93 -33.97 14.58
N LYS A 207 -13.10 -32.88 15.34
CA LYS A 207 -14.15 -32.74 16.36
C LYS A 207 -15.52 -32.42 15.75
N TYR A 208 -15.55 -31.69 14.63
CA TYR A 208 -16.76 -31.26 13.92
C TYR A 208 -16.63 -31.59 12.42
N PRO A 209 -16.79 -32.88 12.04
CA PRO A 209 -16.60 -33.32 10.66
C PRO A 209 -17.51 -32.62 9.65
N GLU A 210 -18.67 -32.11 10.08
CA GLU A 210 -19.59 -31.32 9.25
C GLU A 210 -18.96 -30.05 8.65
N LEU A 211 -17.83 -29.59 9.19
CA LEU A 211 -17.06 -28.47 8.63
C LEU A 211 -16.43 -28.80 7.28
N GLU A 212 -16.20 -30.09 6.97
CA GLU A 212 -15.73 -30.49 5.63
C GLU A 212 -16.77 -30.18 4.56
N ASP A 213 -18.06 -30.32 4.87
CA ASP A 213 -19.18 -30.03 3.96
C ASP A 213 -19.40 -28.53 3.74
N TRP A 214 -18.79 -27.66 4.56
CA TRP A 214 -18.90 -26.21 4.40
C TRP A 214 -17.95 -25.65 3.34
N ARG A 215 -17.03 -26.48 2.84
CA ARG A 215 -16.16 -26.10 1.73
C ARG A 215 -16.96 -26.08 0.42
N VAL A 216 -16.64 -25.13 -0.44
CA VAL A 216 -17.12 -25.14 -1.82
C VAL A 216 -16.13 -25.96 -2.64
N ASP A 217 -16.63 -26.93 -3.41
CA ASP A 217 -15.77 -27.73 -4.29
C ASP A 217 -15.04 -26.83 -5.30
N VAL A 218 -13.76 -27.12 -5.53
CA VAL A 218 -12.97 -26.40 -6.53
C VAL A 218 -13.57 -26.64 -7.92
N PRO A 219 -13.91 -25.59 -8.68
CA PRO A 219 -14.41 -25.73 -10.05
C PRO A 219 -13.38 -26.49 -10.91
N ASN A 220 -13.82 -27.56 -11.55
CA ASN A 220 -13.07 -28.38 -12.48
C ASN A 220 -14.01 -28.88 -13.59
N SER A 221 -13.43 -29.50 -14.62
CA SER A 221 -14.18 -29.96 -15.79
C SER A 221 -15.29 -30.99 -15.51
N GLN A 222 -15.33 -31.60 -14.32
CA GLN A 222 -16.36 -32.57 -13.92
C GLN A 222 -17.53 -31.93 -13.16
N ASN A 223 -17.27 -30.88 -12.37
CA ASN A 223 -18.28 -30.25 -11.49
C ASN A 223 -18.68 -28.83 -11.93
N PHE A 224 -17.98 -28.27 -12.90
CA PHE A 224 -18.22 -26.93 -13.41
C PHE A 224 -18.18 -26.95 -14.92
N ASP A 225 -19.32 -26.56 -15.52
CA ASP A 225 -19.41 -26.37 -16.95
C ASP A 225 -18.87 -24.98 -17.30
N ASP A 226 -17.65 -24.91 -17.83
CA ASP A 226 -17.06 -23.65 -18.30
C ASP A 226 -17.93 -22.95 -19.34
N GLU A 227 -18.73 -23.70 -20.15
CA GLU A 227 -19.66 -23.12 -21.13
C GLU A 227 -20.84 -22.41 -20.46
N SER A 228 -21.14 -22.73 -19.19
CA SER A 228 -22.18 -22.05 -18.39
C SER A 228 -21.76 -20.62 -18.01
N ILE A 229 -20.46 -20.34 -17.94
CA ILE A 229 -19.98 -18.97 -17.91
C ILE A 229 -20.24 -18.40 -19.29
N GLN A 230 -21.15 -17.43 -19.41
CA GLN A 230 -21.33 -16.64 -20.63
C GLN A 230 -20.12 -15.70 -20.86
N ALA A 231 -18.90 -16.24 -20.80
CA ALA A 231 -17.66 -15.57 -21.06
C ALA A 231 -17.64 -15.18 -22.53
N LYS A 232 -17.65 -13.87 -22.78
CA LYS A 232 -17.46 -13.34 -24.12
C LYS A 232 -15.96 -13.16 -24.33
N THR A 233 -15.37 -14.03 -25.14
CA THR A 233 -14.01 -13.83 -25.64
C THR A 233 -14.00 -12.63 -26.57
N GLY A 234 -13.17 -11.64 -26.28
CA GLY A 234 -13.07 -10.43 -27.10
C GLY A 234 -12.26 -9.32 -26.44
N ILE A 235 -12.17 -8.18 -27.13
CA ILE A 235 -11.52 -6.98 -26.60
C ILE A 235 -12.39 -6.41 -25.49
N TYR A 236 -11.83 -6.28 -24.29
CA TYR A 236 -12.51 -5.63 -23.18
C TYR A 236 -12.75 -4.14 -23.50
N ILE A 237 -14.02 -3.73 -23.51
CA ILE A 237 -14.42 -2.34 -23.77
C ILE A 237 -15.09 -1.81 -22.49
N PRO A 238 -14.37 -1.08 -21.62
CA PRO A 238 -14.87 -0.72 -20.29
C PRO A 238 -16.25 -0.06 -20.29
N LYS A 239 -16.53 0.81 -21.27
CA LYS A 239 -17.82 1.52 -21.38
C LYS A 239 -19.03 0.60 -21.61
N LYS A 240 -18.83 -0.63 -22.09
CA LYS A 240 -19.91 -1.62 -22.29
C LYS A 240 -20.15 -2.47 -21.04
N GLU A 241 -19.21 -2.47 -20.10
CA GLU A 241 -19.22 -3.35 -18.92
C GLU A 241 -19.58 -2.61 -17.62
N ILE A 242 -19.91 -1.32 -17.70
CA ILE A 242 -20.33 -0.52 -16.53
C ILE A 242 -21.64 -1.08 -15.97
N LYS A 243 -21.64 -1.43 -14.69
CA LYS A 243 -22.81 -1.91 -13.94
C LYS A 243 -22.93 -1.18 -12.61
N LEU A 244 -24.10 -1.27 -11.97
CA LEU A 244 -24.28 -0.79 -10.60
C LEU A 244 -23.40 -1.63 -9.67
N ASN A 245 -22.44 -0.99 -9.01
CA ASN A 245 -21.56 -1.62 -8.04
C ASN A 245 -22.23 -1.60 -6.65
N TYR A 246 -22.66 -0.42 -6.20
CA TYR A 246 -23.42 -0.28 -4.96
C TYR A 246 -24.34 0.95 -4.97
N ALA A 247 -25.34 0.92 -4.09
CA ALA A 247 -26.21 2.04 -3.77
C ALA A 247 -26.66 1.94 -2.31
N TYR A 248 -26.45 2.96 -1.48
CA TYR A 248 -26.79 2.93 -0.06
C TYR A 248 -27.07 4.33 0.52
N PRO A 249 -27.93 4.43 1.56
CA PRO A 249 -28.16 5.68 2.28
C PRO A 249 -26.94 6.07 3.12
N THR A 250 -26.74 7.37 3.30
CA THR A 250 -25.60 7.94 4.06
C THR A 250 -26.04 8.96 5.09
N ILE A 251 -25.19 9.14 6.11
CA ILE A 251 -25.22 10.29 7.00
C ILE A 251 -24.04 11.16 6.59
N ILE A 252 -24.21 12.48 6.63
CA ILE A 252 -23.17 13.45 6.25
C ILE A 252 -23.02 14.55 7.31
N GLY A 253 -21.84 15.17 7.35
CA GLY A 253 -21.62 16.42 8.04
C GLY A 253 -21.51 17.58 7.05
N TYR A 254 -22.08 18.71 7.41
CA TYR A 254 -21.88 19.97 6.69
C TYR A 254 -21.71 21.09 7.70
N LYS A 255 -20.51 21.68 7.75
CA LYS A 255 -20.04 22.57 8.82
C LYS A 255 -20.25 21.92 10.19
N ASN A 256 -21.20 22.42 10.98
CA ASN A 256 -21.57 21.95 12.32
C ASN A 256 -22.95 21.25 12.36
N LYS A 257 -23.54 20.96 11.18
CA LYS A 257 -24.88 20.35 11.04
C LYS A 257 -24.78 18.90 10.54
N ILE A 258 -25.81 18.12 10.84
CA ILE A 258 -25.97 16.72 10.39
C ILE A 258 -27.02 16.63 9.29
N GLY A 259 -26.73 15.83 8.25
CA GLY A 259 -27.63 15.58 7.13
C GLY A 259 -27.73 14.12 6.75
N VAL A 260 -28.64 13.83 5.84
CA VAL A 260 -28.85 12.49 5.26
C VAL A 260 -28.67 12.54 3.75
N GLY A 261 -28.17 11.45 3.18
CA GLY A 261 -27.91 11.37 1.75
C GLY A 261 -28.05 9.97 1.20
N TYR A 262 -27.68 9.85 -0.07
CA TYR A 262 -27.68 8.60 -0.79
C TYR A 262 -26.51 8.57 -1.76
N ASN A 263 -25.71 7.51 -1.69
CA ASN A 263 -24.56 7.29 -2.56
C ASN A 263 -24.85 6.17 -3.54
N PHE A 264 -24.41 6.33 -4.79
CA PHE A 264 -24.45 5.27 -5.80
C PHE A 264 -23.19 5.28 -6.66
N LYS A 265 -22.75 4.10 -7.07
CA LYS A 265 -21.58 3.91 -7.91
C LYS A 265 -21.87 2.97 -9.07
N LEU A 266 -21.60 3.45 -10.27
CA LEU A 266 -21.58 2.65 -11.50
C LEU A 266 -20.12 2.43 -11.90
N GLN A 267 -19.71 1.19 -12.12
CA GLN A 267 -18.30 0.87 -12.41
C GLN A 267 -18.20 -0.38 -13.28
N ASP A 268 -17.19 -0.44 -14.16
CA ASP A 268 -16.83 -1.69 -14.84
C ASP A 268 -15.99 -2.60 -13.92
N PRO A 269 -16.01 -3.94 -14.08
CA PRO A 269 -15.29 -4.86 -13.20
C PRO A 269 -13.80 -4.58 -12.98
N LEU A 270 -13.10 -4.01 -13.98
CA LEU A 270 -11.68 -3.65 -13.86
C LEU A 270 -11.45 -2.26 -13.25
N GLY A 271 -12.52 -1.50 -13.00
CA GLY A 271 -12.45 -0.15 -12.44
C GLY A 271 -11.79 0.89 -13.34
N LEU A 272 -11.73 0.62 -14.65
CA LEU A 272 -11.16 1.52 -15.65
C LEU A 272 -12.10 2.70 -15.96
N LYS A 273 -13.39 2.59 -15.64
CA LYS A 273 -14.43 3.59 -15.74
C LYS A 273 -15.35 3.48 -14.51
N ALA A 274 -15.50 4.58 -13.79
CA ALA A 274 -16.39 4.68 -12.65
C ALA A 274 -17.14 6.00 -12.67
N LEU A 275 -18.41 5.98 -12.28
CA LEU A 275 -19.24 7.15 -12.00
C LEU A 275 -19.75 7.01 -10.57
N ASP A 276 -19.22 7.83 -9.68
CA ASP A 276 -19.64 7.98 -8.29
C ASP A 276 -20.54 9.22 -8.19
N VAL A 277 -21.72 9.06 -7.59
CA VAL A 277 -22.66 10.17 -7.37
C VAL A 277 -23.19 10.12 -5.95
N SER A 278 -23.32 11.29 -5.35
CA SER A 278 -23.96 11.49 -4.05
C SER A 278 -24.92 12.68 -4.12
N ILE A 279 -26.04 12.53 -3.43
CA ILE A 279 -27.00 13.60 -3.16
C ILE A 279 -27.32 13.57 -1.67
N ALA A 280 -27.43 14.74 -1.04
CA ALA A 280 -27.75 14.83 0.37
C ALA A 280 -28.52 16.10 0.72
N TYR A 281 -29.14 16.08 1.89
CA TYR A 281 -29.89 17.18 2.46
C TYR A 281 -29.54 17.35 3.94
N THR A 282 -29.18 18.58 4.32
CA THR A 282 -28.84 18.97 5.69
C THR A 282 -29.78 20.10 6.11
N PRO A 283 -30.80 19.84 6.93
CA PRO A 283 -31.66 20.89 7.46
C PRO A 283 -30.89 21.79 8.42
N ASN A 284 -31.13 23.11 8.38
CA ASN A 284 -30.45 24.03 9.30
C ASN A 284 -30.74 23.74 10.79
N GLN A 285 -31.88 23.11 11.10
CA GLN A 285 -32.27 22.78 12.47
C GLN A 285 -31.54 21.56 13.05
N TRP A 286 -30.82 20.79 12.23
CA TRP A 286 -30.18 19.54 12.64
C TRP A 286 -28.75 19.78 13.08
N GLU A 287 -28.55 20.05 14.36
CA GLU A 287 -27.23 20.31 14.94
C GLU A 287 -26.51 19.02 15.32
N ASN A 288 -25.19 19.02 15.14
CA ASN A 288 -24.35 17.88 15.48
C ASN A 288 -23.91 17.85 16.96
N ASN A 289 -24.03 18.97 17.71
CA ASN A 289 -23.70 19.10 19.14
C ASN A 289 -22.30 18.63 19.59
N LEU A 290 -21.42 18.26 18.66
CA LEU A 290 -20.02 17.87 18.89
C LEU A 290 -19.04 19.02 18.63
N ASP A 291 -19.56 20.16 18.17
CA ASP A 291 -18.82 21.37 17.84
C ASP A 291 -19.61 22.57 18.33
N ASP A 292 -19.01 23.36 19.23
CA ASP A 292 -19.65 24.52 19.87
C ASP A 292 -19.73 25.73 18.94
N SER A 293 -19.09 25.69 17.76
CA SER A 293 -19.24 26.73 16.74
C SER A 293 -20.62 26.65 16.10
N GLN A 294 -21.59 27.43 16.62
CA GLN A 294 -22.90 27.56 16.00
C GLN A 294 -22.85 28.52 14.80
N SER A 295 -22.97 27.96 13.59
CA SER A 295 -23.28 28.71 12.37
C SER A 295 -24.57 28.18 11.75
N ASP A 296 -25.55 29.05 11.55
CA ASP A 296 -26.67 28.74 10.69
C ASP A 296 -26.20 28.59 9.24
N ILE A 297 -26.85 27.72 8.49
CA ILE A 297 -26.65 27.56 7.05
C ILE A 297 -27.78 28.22 6.27
N GLU A 298 -27.44 28.79 5.12
CA GLU A 298 -28.44 29.39 4.23
C GLU A 298 -29.31 28.31 3.56
N LYS A 299 -30.50 28.70 3.09
CA LYS A 299 -31.46 27.76 2.50
C LYS A 299 -30.93 27.06 1.24
N ASP A 300 -30.07 27.72 0.48
CA ASP A 300 -29.39 27.15 -0.68
C ASP A 300 -28.20 26.24 -0.31
N GLU A 301 -27.76 26.24 0.96
CA GLU A 301 -26.73 25.33 1.47
C GLU A 301 -27.30 24.00 1.97
N GLU A 302 -28.62 23.89 2.15
CA GLU A 302 -29.24 22.66 2.68
C GLU A 302 -29.14 21.47 1.72
N PHE A 303 -29.01 21.72 0.40
CA PHE A 303 -28.87 20.66 -0.59
C PHE A 303 -27.42 20.48 -1.02
N HIS A 304 -26.99 19.22 -1.14
CA HIS A 304 -25.64 18.84 -1.52
C HIS A 304 -25.66 17.84 -2.67
N ALA A 305 -24.72 17.98 -3.60
CA ALA A 305 -24.50 17.00 -4.65
C ALA A 305 -23.00 16.86 -4.96
N SER A 306 -22.57 15.63 -5.24
CA SER A 306 -21.25 15.37 -5.83
C SER A 306 -21.37 14.35 -6.94
N VAL A 307 -20.66 14.60 -8.04
CA VAL A 307 -20.49 13.67 -9.14
C VAL A 307 -19.00 13.55 -9.42
N LYS A 308 -18.48 12.33 -9.54
CA LYS A 308 -17.12 12.04 -9.97
C LYS A 308 -17.13 10.96 -11.03
N TYR A 309 -16.59 11.28 -12.20
CA TYR A 309 -16.34 10.33 -13.27
C TYR A 309 -14.84 10.08 -13.43
N SER A 310 -14.41 8.85 -13.15
CA SER A 310 -13.04 8.39 -13.31
C SER A 310 -12.91 7.56 -14.58
N THR A 311 -11.87 7.78 -15.38
CA THR A 311 -11.50 6.91 -16.50
C THR A 311 -10.00 6.73 -16.60
N ALA A 312 -9.55 5.51 -16.90
CA ALA A 312 -8.14 5.18 -17.08
C ALA A 312 -7.83 4.85 -18.55
N LYS A 313 -6.65 5.30 -19.01
CA LYS A 313 -6.07 4.94 -20.30
C LYS A 313 -4.75 4.22 -20.06
N LEU A 314 -4.69 2.94 -20.40
CA LEU A 314 -3.58 2.04 -20.03
C LEU A 314 -2.31 2.22 -20.88
N SER A 315 -2.41 2.72 -22.11
CA SER A 315 -1.26 2.82 -23.02
C SER A 315 -1.35 4.03 -23.97
N GLY A 316 -0.22 4.34 -24.61
CA GLY A 316 -0.08 5.43 -25.57
C GLY A 316 0.17 6.81 -24.95
N LEU A 317 0.11 7.85 -25.79
CA LEU A 317 0.29 9.25 -25.38
C LEU A 317 -0.80 9.64 -24.36
N LEU A 318 -0.39 10.28 -23.26
CA LEU A 318 -1.25 10.62 -22.11
C LEU A 318 -1.93 9.39 -21.48
N SER A 319 -1.18 8.30 -21.31
CA SER A 319 -1.63 7.17 -20.48
C SER A 319 -1.65 7.57 -19.01
N GLY A 320 -2.74 7.26 -18.33
CA GLY A 320 -2.99 7.72 -16.97
C GLY A 320 -4.47 7.66 -16.59
N LYS A 321 -4.77 8.16 -15.40
CA LYS A 321 -6.12 8.28 -14.86
C LYS A 321 -6.61 9.72 -15.02
N TYR A 322 -7.86 9.86 -15.43
CA TYR A 322 -8.57 11.12 -15.54
C TYR A 322 -9.77 11.10 -14.60
N ASP A 323 -9.85 12.07 -13.70
CA ASP A 323 -10.96 12.27 -12.80
C ASP A 323 -11.64 13.60 -13.13
N PHE A 324 -12.89 13.54 -13.57
CA PHE A 324 -13.77 14.69 -13.76
C PHE A 324 -14.69 14.75 -12.54
N TYR A 325 -14.82 15.89 -11.89
CA TYR A 325 -15.68 16.02 -10.72
C TYR A 325 -16.46 17.32 -10.69
N ALA A 326 -17.62 17.28 -10.06
CA ALA A 326 -18.49 18.41 -9.82
C ALA A 326 -19.08 18.28 -8.40
N HIS A 327 -19.06 19.37 -7.64
CA HIS A 327 -19.66 19.47 -6.32
C HIS A 327 -20.58 20.67 -6.26
N TYR A 328 -21.69 20.53 -5.56
CA TYR A 328 -22.57 21.60 -5.10
C TYR A 328 -22.71 21.46 -3.59
N ASN A 329 -22.26 22.47 -2.84
CA ASN A 329 -22.15 22.48 -1.38
C ASN A 329 -21.53 21.17 -0.87
N GLN A 330 -20.24 20.96 -1.16
CA GLN A 330 -19.57 19.72 -0.81
C GLN A 330 -19.73 19.41 0.69
N ALA A 331 -20.29 18.25 1.00
CA ALA A 331 -20.42 17.73 2.36
C ALA A 331 -19.35 16.65 2.64
N ASP A 332 -19.05 16.42 3.92
CA ASP A 332 -18.07 15.43 4.36
C ASP A 332 -18.56 14.75 5.65
N PHE A 333 -18.60 13.42 5.67
CA PHE A 333 -19.01 12.64 6.85
C PHE A 333 -18.15 12.96 8.08
N TYR A 334 -16.87 13.22 7.90
CA TYR A 334 -15.92 13.42 9.00
C TYR A 334 -16.06 14.78 9.66
N ASP A 335 -16.76 15.74 9.04
CA ASP A 335 -17.09 17.04 9.66
C ASP A 335 -18.00 16.88 10.88
N LEU A 336 -18.65 15.71 11.04
CA LEU A 336 -19.41 15.37 12.24
C LEU A 336 -18.55 15.17 13.48
N PHE A 337 -17.26 14.87 13.33
CA PHE A 337 -16.47 14.32 14.44
C PHE A 337 -15.28 15.18 14.85
N GLY A 338 -15.28 16.48 14.57
CA GLY A 338 -14.21 17.32 15.10
C GLY A 338 -14.11 18.71 14.49
N PRO A 339 -13.07 19.46 14.91
CA PRO A 339 -12.88 20.86 14.56
C PRO A 339 -12.38 21.06 13.13
N THR A 340 -11.86 20.04 12.47
CA THR A 340 -11.43 20.13 11.07
C THR A 340 -12.64 20.02 10.15
N LYS A 341 -12.94 21.09 9.40
CA LYS A 341 -14.07 21.15 8.47
C LYS A 341 -13.60 21.12 7.02
N ARG A 342 -14.10 20.16 6.25
CA ARG A 342 -13.79 19.94 4.84
C ARG A 342 -14.94 20.33 3.91
N SER A 343 -16.16 20.40 4.44
CA SER A 343 -17.31 20.89 3.70
C SER A 343 -17.14 22.34 3.24
N ARG A 344 -17.66 22.67 2.05
CA ARG A 344 -17.52 24.01 1.44
C ARG A 344 -18.82 24.42 0.75
N LYS A 345 -19.24 25.69 0.92
CA LYS A 345 -20.32 26.32 0.16
C LYS A 345 -19.97 26.42 -1.31
N GLY A 346 -20.96 26.37 -2.20
CA GLY A 346 -20.82 26.75 -3.60
C GLY A 346 -20.56 25.59 -4.55
N ILE A 347 -20.16 25.93 -5.77
CA ILE A 347 -19.92 24.96 -6.86
C ILE A 347 -18.41 24.76 -7.03
N ASN A 348 -17.98 23.53 -7.23
CA ASN A 348 -16.61 23.19 -7.62
C ASN A 348 -16.63 22.19 -8.79
N LEU A 349 -16.12 22.60 -9.95
CA LEU A 349 -15.93 21.77 -11.13
C LEU A 349 -14.44 21.54 -11.34
N GLY A 350 -14.01 20.31 -11.63
CA GLY A 350 -12.60 20.06 -11.88
C GLY A 350 -12.30 18.84 -12.74
N LEU A 351 -11.06 18.85 -13.23
CA LEU A 351 -10.43 17.78 -13.98
C LEU A 351 -9.05 17.54 -13.38
N GLU A 352 -8.73 16.29 -13.08
CA GLU A 352 -7.41 15.85 -12.64
C GLU A 352 -6.88 14.74 -13.54
N TYR A 353 -5.65 14.88 -14.00
CA TYR A 353 -4.88 13.88 -14.72
C TYR A 353 -3.76 13.38 -13.81
N THR A 354 -3.66 12.06 -13.62
CA THR A 354 -2.61 11.40 -12.86
C THR A 354 -1.87 10.38 -13.71
N GLN A 355 -0.55 10.44 -13.73
CA GLN A 355 0.31 9.48 -14.39
C GLN A 355 1.52 9.11 -13.51
N SER A 356 1.70 7.82 -13.27
CA SER A 356 2.95 7.31 -12.68
C SER A 356 4.03 7.25 -13.75
N LEU A 357 5.07 8.07 -13.60
CA LEU A 357 6.23 8.12 -14.49
C LEU A 357 7.25 7.02 -14.15
N ILE A 358 7.33 6.66 -12.87
CA ILE A 358 8.10 5.50 -12.38
C ILE A 358 7.18 4.75 -11.42
N PHE A 359 7.00 3.45 -11.65
CA PHE A 359 6.25 2.56 -10.77
C PHE A 359 7.05 1.27 -10.56
N ASP A 360 7.93 1.30 -9.57
CA ASP A 360 8.81 0.19 -9.19
C ASP A 360 8.92 0.16 -7.66
N ASN A 361 7.85 -0.33 -7.00
CA ASN A 361 7.72 -0.26 -5.55
C ASN A 361 8.97 -0.80 -4.83
N PRO A 362 9.54 -0.06 -3.85
CA PRO A 362 8.97 1.10 -3.17
C PRO A 362 9.19 2.46 -3.86
N LYS A 363 9.90 2.50 -5.00
CA LYS A 363 10.21 3.72 -5.76
C LYS A 363 9.05 4.11 -6.67
N ASN A 364 8.48 5.30 -6.44
CA ASN A 364 7.44 5.85 -7.31
C ASN A 364 7.68 7.33 -7.61
N LEU A 365 7.36 7.74 -8.84
CA LEU A 365 7.34 9.13 -9.28
C LEU A 365 6.00 9.39 -9.97
N ASP A 366 5.17 10.22 -9.37
CA ASP A 366 3.83 10.52 -9.87
C ASP A 366 3.74 11.98 -10.33
N LEU A 367 3.18 12.17 -11.52
CA LEU A 367 2.78 13.46 -12.06
C LEU A 367 1.27 13.62 -11.91
N ARG A 368 0.85 14.74 -11.33
CA ARG A 368 -0.55 15.17 -11.27
C ARG A 368 -0.70 16.54 -11.89
N ILE A 369 -1.70 16.70 -12.76
CA ILE A 369 -2.08 17.96 -13.37
C ILE A 369 -3.57 18.15 -13.12
N GLY A 370 -3.95 19.26 -12.50
CA GLY A 370 -5.35 19.55 -12.20
C GLY A 370 -5.75 20.93 -12.66
N ALA A 371 -7.03 21.06 -13.01
CA ALA A 371 -7.69 22.33 -13.27
C ALA A 371 -9.07 22.32 -12.60
N SER A 372 -9.41 23.39 -11.90
CA SER A 372 -10.67 23.53 -11.18
C SER A 372 -11.24 24.92 -11.32
N ALA A 373 -12.56 25.02 -11.30
CA ALA A 373 -13.34 26.25 -11.31
C ALA A 373 -14.33 26.22 -10.15
N TYR A 374 -14.42 27.31 -9.42
CA TYR A 374 -15.23 27.39 -8.22
C TYR A 374 -16.11 28.63 -8.26
N TYR A 375 -17.33 28.50 -7.75
CA TYR A 375 -18.30 29.59 -7.72
C TYR A 375 -19.04 29.69 -6.38
N GLY A 376 -19.16 30.91 -5.85
CA GLY A 376 -19.95 31.19 -4.64
C GLY A 376 -19.33 30.67 -3.33
N LEU A 377 -18.00 30.59 -3.24
CA LEU A 377 -17.34 30.20 -1.99
C LEU A 377 -17.40 31.35 -0.97
N ASN A 378 -17.53 30.99 0.32
CA ASN A 378 -17.43 31.89 1.48
C ASN A 378 -16.14 31.70 2.30
N GLN A 379 -15.35 30.66 1.99
CA GLN A 379 -14.12 30.31 2.67
C GLN A 379 -13.09 29.69 1.71
N SER A 380 -11.80 29.80 2.05
CA SER A 380 -10.72 29.19 1.28
C SER A 380 -10.89 27.66 1.15
N PRO A 381 -10.72 27.10 -0.06
CA PRO A 381 -10.68 25.64 -0.24
C PRO A 381 -9.54 24.97 0.55
N GLU A 382 -8.46 25.71 0.80
CA GLU A 382 -7.21 25.15 1.35
C GLU A 382 -7.13 25.28 2.88
N PHE A 383 -7.77 26.28 3.48
CA PHE A 383 -7.68 26.51 4.92
C PHE A 383 -8.93 27.16 5.52
N GLN A 384 -9.50 26.51 6.53
CA GLN A 384 -10.80 26.86 7.10
C GLN A 384 -10.84 28.14 7.96
N GLN A 385 -9.72 28.75 8.33
CA GLN A 385 -9.78 30.05 9.05
C GLN A 385 -9.64 31.25 8.12
N ILE A 386 -9.40 31.02 6.82
CA ILE A 386 -9.38 32.11 5.83
C ILE A 386 -10.81 32.26 5.28
N ASN A 387 -11.58 33.11 5.95
CA ASN A 387 -12.93 33.51 5.55
C ASN A 387 -12.89 34.73 4.62
N PHE A 388 -13.92 34.92 3.81
CA PHE A 388 -14.02 36.00 2.84
C PHE A 388 -14.93 37.16 3.28
N GLU A 389 -15.11 37.38 4.59
CA GLU A 389 -16.00 38.42 5.14
C GLU A 389 -15.57 39.86 4.78
N ASN A 390 -14.30 40.07 4.37
CA ASN A 390 -13.82 41.35 3.85
C ASN A 390 -14.18 41.51 2.37
N GLN A 391 -14.94 42.55 2.07
CA GLN A 391 -15.45 42.94 0.74
C GLN A 391 -14.38 43.32 -0.31
N ASP A 392 -13.09 43.12 0.00
CA ASP A 392 -11.96 43.57 -0.84
C ASP A 392 -11.67 42.64 -2.03
N PHE A 393 -12.21 41.42 -2.04
CA PHE A 393 -12.01 40.47 -3.13
C PHE A 393 -13.33 39.83 -3.55
N ASN A 394 -13.63 39.89 -4.84
CA ASN A 394 -14.73 39.14 -5.41
C ASN A 394 -14.38 37.64 -5.43
N THR A 395 -15.03 36.91 -4.54
CA THR A 395 -14.86 35.46 -4.40
C THR A 395 -15.89 34.67 -5.20
N ASN A 396 -16.68 35.35 -6.04
CA ASN A 396 -17.76 34.70 -6.77
C ASN A 396 -17.24 33.68 -7.78
N LEU A 397 -16.10 33.91 -8.44
CA LEU A 397 -15.58 32.99 -9.43
C LEU A 397 -14.06 32.96 -9.38
N PHE A 398 -13.49 31.78 -9.15
CA PHE A 398 -12.05 31.59 -9.29
C PHE A 398 -11.69 30.27 -9.97
N TYR A 399 -10.56 30.29 -10.66
CA TYR A 399 -9.98 29.15 -11.34
C TYR A 399 -8.63 28.80 -10.73
N ASN A 400 -8.33 27.51 -10.63
CA ASN A 400 -7.04 27.01 -10.21
C ASN A 400 -6.52 26.04 -11.25
N ILE A 401 -5.24 26.16 -11.59
CA ILE A 401 -4.51 25.14 -12.33
C ILE A 401 -3.31 24.78 -11.47
N TYR A 402 -2.97 23.49 -11.42
CA TYR A 402 -1.80 23.03 -10.71
C TYR A 402 -1.11 21.88 -11.44
N SER A 403 0.20 21.78 -11.21
CA SER A 403 1.01 20.62 -11.54
C SER A 403 1.81 20.21 -10.32
N SER A 404 1.80 18.92 -10.01
CA SER A 404 2.49 18.35 -8.86
C SER A 404 3.32 17.15 -9.28
N LEU A 405 4.59 17.16 -8.90
CA LEU A 405 5.49 16.03 -9.02
C LEU A 405 5.75 15.47 -7.63
N SER A 406 5.48 14.19 -7.41
CA SER A 406 5.63 13.52 -6.11
C SER A 406 6.55 12.31 -6.25
N TYR A 407 7.65 12.29 -5.51
CA TYR A 407 8.59 11.17 -5.48
C TYR A 407 8.59 10.49 -4.11
N ARG A 408 8.66 9.17 -4.10
CA ARG A 408 8.89 8.40 -2.87
C ARG A 408 9.81 7.22 -3.13
N ASN A 409 10.66 6.95 -2.15
CA ASN A 409 11.42 5.71 -2.01
C ASN A 409 11.61 5.48 -0.50
N LEU A 410 10.62 4.84 0.12
CA LEU A 410 10.54 4.62 1.56
C LEU A 410 10.69 3.13 1.85
N LYS A 411 11.52 2.79 2.83
CA LYS A 411 11.86 1.41 3.17
C LYS A 411 11.69 1.15 4.66
N GLY A 412 11.34 -0.09 5.00
CA GLY A 412 11.28 -0.60 6.37
C GLY A 412 11.85 -2.01 6.42
N SER A 413 12.38 -2.39 7.57
CA SER A 413 12.79 -3.77 7.87
C SER A 413 11.58 -4.69 8.10
N VAL A 414 11.81 -6.00 8.15
CA VAL A 414 10.76 -6.97 8.50
C VAL A 414 10.22 -6.64 9.89
N GLY A 415 8.89 -6.47 10.00
CA GLY A 415 8.28 -6.03 11.25
C GLY A 415 8.34 -4.53 11.50
N ALA A 416 8.77 -3.71 10.54
CA ALA A 416 8.56 -2.26 10.61
C ALA A 416 7.05 -1.94 10.56
N VAL A 417 6.61 -0.97 11.34
CA VAL A 417 5.20 -0.48 11.38
C VAL A 417 5.04 0.87 10.68
N ASP A 418 6.14 1.45 10.22
CA ASP A 418 6.25 2.71 9.48
C ASP A 418 7.54 2.66 8.65
N ALA A 419 7.74 3.63 7.75
CA ALA A 419 9.01 3.75 7.05
C ALA A 419 10.13 4.10 8.04
N GLU A 420 11.25 3.39 7.95
CA GLU A 420 12.42 3.57 8.83
C GLU A 420 13.53 4.38 8.16
N LYS A 421 13.54 4.41 6.82
CA LYS A 421 14.49 5.21 6.05
C LYS A 421 13.97 5.52 4.65
N GLY A 422 14.61 6.49 4.02
CA GLY A 422 14.38 6.81 2.61
C GLY A 422 14.10 8.28 2.38
N ILE A 423 13.54 8.57 1.21
CA ILE A 423 13.27 9.94 0.76
C ILE A 423 11.84 10.02 0.25
N LYS A 424 11.15 11.10 0.62
CA LYS A 424 9.89 11.51 0.01
C LYS A 424 9.99 12.99 -0.32
N SER A 425 9.61 13.37 -1.53
CA SER A 425 9.59 14.77 -1.92
C SER A 425 8.38 15.09 -2.77
N SER A 426 7.94 16.33 -2.73
CA SER A 426 6.93 16.84 -3.64
C SER A 426 7.24 18.27 -4.05
N LEU A 427 6.85 18.63 -5.25
CA LEU A 427 6.85 20.00 -5.73
C LEU A 427 5.53 20.25 -6.44
N THR A 428 4.79 21.25 -5.97
CA THR A 428 3.53 21.69 -6.56
C THR A 428 3.66 23.14 -6.98
N VAL A 429 3.42 23.40 -8.27
CA VAL A 429 3.26 24.74 -8.83
C VAL A 429 1.78 24.91 -9.13
N SER A 430 1.20 26.02 -8.70
CA SER A 430 -0.22 26.28 -8.93
C SER A 430 -0.48 27.77 -9.06
N ASN A 431 -1.68 28.12 -9.51
CA ASN A 431 -2.12 29.51 -9.58
C ASN A 431 -3.57 29.65 -9.17
N SER A 432 -3.95 30.84 -8.72
CA SER A 432 -5.36 31.22 -8.58
C SER A 432 -5.66 32.34 -9.57
N ILE A 433 -6.77 32.26 -10.28
CA ILE A 433 -7.24 33.31 -11.19
C ILE A 433 -8.59 33.78 -10.70
N THR A 434 -8.70 35.06 -10.35
CA THR A 434 -9.97 35.71 -9.97
C THR A 434 -9.98 37.13 -10.53
N GLU A 435 -11.14 37.58 -11.02
CA GLU A 435 -11.33 38.90 -11.64
C GLU A 435 -10.29 39.26 -12.73
N GLY A 436 -9.84 38.26 -13.50
CA GLY A 436 -8.80 38.45 -14.52
C GLY A 436 -7.36 38.58 -13.99
N ASN A 437 -7.17 38.56 -12.68
CA ASN A 437 -5.85 38.60 -12.05
C ASN A 437 -5.28 37.18 -11.88
N PHE A 438 -3.99 37.00 -12.18
CA PHE A 438 -3.27 35.72 -12.08
C PHE A 438 -2.31 35.72 -10.89
N PHE A 439 -2.51 34.78 -9.97
CA PHE A 439 -1.74 34.70 -8.72
C PHE A 439 -1.00 33.35 -8.62
N PRO A 440 0.26 33.27 -9.06
CA PRO A 440 1.02 32.03 -8.97
C PRO A 440 1.51 31.78 -7.54
N ARG A 441 1.68 30.50 -7.20
CA ARG A 441 2.29 30.02 -5.95
C ARG A 441 3.04 28.71 -6.18
N ILE A 442 4.02 28.47 -5.32
CA ILE A 442 4.81 27.23 -5.30
C ILE A 442 4.84 26.67 -3.88
N ILE A 443 4.76 25.35 -3.76
CA ILE A 443 4.88 24.60 -2.51
C ILE A 443 5.81 23.42 -2.77
N GLY A 444 6.76 23.17 -1.87
CA GLY A 444 7.62 22.00 -1.95
C GLY A 444 7.78 21.33 -0.59
N SER A 445 8.05 20.02 -0.61
CA SER A 445 8.42 19.24 0.58
C SER A 445 9.56 18.28 0.30
N LEU A 446 10.39 18.04 1.31
CA LEU A 446 11.47 17.07 1.30
C LEU A 446 11.60 16.43 2.68
N ASP A 447 11.37 15.13 2.73
CA ASP A 447 11.52 14.27 3.90
C ASP A 447 12.69 13.33 3.66
N ILE A 448 13.64 13.31 4.60
CA ILE A 448 14.79 12.41 4.60
C ILE A 448 14.78 11.66 5.94
N GLY A 449 14.76 10.34 5.86
CA GLY A 449 14.74 9.46 7.03
C GLY A 449 15.91 8.49 7.02
N PHE A 450 16.46 8.23 8.21
CA PHE A 450 17.46 7.20 8.43
C PHE A 450 17.16 6.41 9.70
N GLN A 451 17.55 5.13 9.66
CA GLN A 451 17.38 4.21 10.76
C GLN A 451 18.47 4.46 11.81
N LEU A 452 18.09 4.44 13.09
CA LEU A 452 19.02 4.53 14.21
C LEU A 452 19.50 3.12 14.62
N PRO A 453 20.58 3.00 15.42
CA PRO A 453 21.11 1.69 15.84
C PRO A 453 20.12 0.79 16.60
N LEU A 454 19.11 1.39 17.25
CA LEU A 454 18.05 0.64 17.91
C LEU A 454 17.03 0.15 16.88
N ASN A 455 16.72 -1.15 16.90
CA ASN A 455 15.76 -1.77 15.98
C ASN A 455 14.44 -1.00 15.92
N HIS A 456 13.89 -0.84 14.72
CA HIS A 456 12.65 -0.11 14.47
C HIS A 456 12.61 1.33 14.99
N THR A 457 13.77 1.94 15.21
CA THR A 457 13.88 3.36 15.54
C THR A 457 14.38 4.12 14.33
N SER A 458 13.76 5.26 14.02
CA SER A 458 14.20 6.11 12.91
C SER A 458 14.13 7.58 13.25
N PHE A 459 15.04 8.34 12.65
CA PHE A 459 15.04 9.79 12.72
C PHE A 459 14.71 10.36 11.34
N TRP A 460 13.82 11.35 11.33
CA TRP A 460 13.33 12.00 10.13
C TRP A 460 13.54 13.51 10.23
N VAL A 461 14.10 14.07 9.15
CA VAL A 461 14.11 15.51 8.90
C VAL A 461 13.09 15.77 7.81
N ARG A 462 12.04 16.51 8.13
CA ARG A 462 10.96 16.88 7.21
C ARG A 462 10.97 18.36 6.99
N THR A 463 11.03 18.78 5.73
CA THR A 463 11.05 20.19 5.37
C THR A 463 9.93 20.50 4.40
N ALA A 464 9.34 21.68 4.56
CA ALA A 464 8.34 22.21 3.65
C ALA A 464 8.58 23.70 3.45
N PHE A 465 8.34 24.17 2.23
CA PHE A 465 8.41 25.59 1.92
C PHE A 465 7.26 25.98 1.00
N GLY A 466 6.92 27.26 1.01
CA GLY A 466 5.99 27.80 0.04
C GLY A 466 6.15 29.29 -0.15
N ASN A 467 5.76 29.76 -1.33
CA ASN A 467 5.81 31.16 -1.70
C ASN A 467 4.62 31.50 -2.60
N SER A 468 3.78 32.42 -2.16
CA SER A 468 2.81 33.13 -2.99
C SER A 468 3.46 34.38 -3.55
N PHE A 469 3.43 34.51 -4.88
CA PHE A 469 4.03 35.66 -5.55
C PHE A 469 3.16 36.92 -5.44
N SER A 470 1.90 36.80 -4.99
CA SER A 470 0.99 37.92 -4.73
C SER A 470 1.40 38.77 -3.53
N LYS A 471 1.57 40.08 -3.74
CA LYS A 471 1.80 41.04 -2.66
C LYS A 471 0.53 41.24 -1.82
N ASN A 472 -0.60 41.53 -2.46
CA ASN A 472 -1.88 41.70 -1.76
C ASN A 472 -2.32 40.37 -1.13
N ILE A 473 -3.01 40.46 0.01
CA ILE A 473 -3.59 39.30 0.70
C ILE A 473 -4.68 38.74 -0.20
N ASN A 474 -4.34 37.72 -0.99
CA ASN A 474 -5.32 36.95 -1.74
C ASN A 474 -5.59 35.65 -0.95
N PRO A 475 -6.84 35.44 -0.49
CA PRO A 475 -7.18 34.36 0.42
C PRO A 475 -7.12 32.97 -0.24
N PHE A 476 -7.04 32.90 -1.58
CA PHE A 476 -6.81 31.66 -2.34
C PHE A 476 -5.33 31.29 -2.45
N THR A 477 -4.40 32.19 -2.11
CA THR A 477 -2.95 31.95 -2.28
C THR A 477 -2.15 31.96 -0.99
N ARG A 478 -2.73 32.42 0.12
CA ARG A 478 -2.07 32.40 1.42
C ARG A 478 -2.06 31.00 2.02
N PHE A 479 -1.02 30.73 2.81
CA PHE A 479 -0.84 29.46 3.51
C PHE A 479 -1.28 29.61 4.95
N GLY A 480 -2.20 28.76 5.41
CA GLY A 480 -2.63 28.69 6.79
C GLY A 480 -1.95 27.56 7.54
N PHE A 481 -1.67 27.75 8.83
CA PHE A 481 -1.09 26.72 9.70
C PHE A 481 -1.87 26.58 10.98
N ALA A 482 -2.28 25.35 11.30
CA ALA A 482 -2.94 25.02 12.55
C ALA A 482 -2.91 23.51 12.79
N SER A 483 -2.99 23.16 14.07
CA SER A 483 -3.45 21.89 14.62
C SER A 483 -2.64 20.65 14.22
N PHE A 484 -2.96 19.52 14.85
CA PHE A 484 -2.72 18.22 14.23
C PHE A 484 -3.53 18.06 12.93
N GLY A 485 -4.76 18.57 12.89
CA GLY A 485 -5.67 18.49 11.73
C GLY A 485 -6.59 17.27 11.70
N ASN A 486 -6.45 16.34 12.66
CA ASN A 486 -7.30 15.15 12.77
C ASN A 486 -8.64 15.45 13.46
N ASN A 487 -9.71 14.79 13.02
CA ASN A 487 -10.98 14.69 13.74
C ASN A 487 -10.99 13.46 14.69
N TYR A 488 -11.92 13.42 15.65
CA TYR A 488 -12.10 12.31 16.60
C TYR A 488 -12.39 10.98 15.88
N ILE A 489 -13.12 11.05 14.78
CA ILE A 489 -13.25 9.97 13.79
C ILE A 489 -12.80 10.56 12.46
N ASP A 490 -11.90 9.87 11.76
CA ASP A 490 -11.26 10.40 10.55
C ASP A 490 -10.93 9.30 9.53
N ASN A 491 -10.71 9.67 8.27
CA ASN A 491 -10.09 8.84 7.24
C ASN A 491 -8.68 9.32 6.84
N ALA A 492 -8.27 10.49 7.31
CA ALA A 492 -6.95 11.04 7.01
C ALA A 492 -5.83 10.19 7.61
N ALA A 493 -4.58 10.53 7.28
CA ALA A 493 -3.42 9.89 7.89
C ALA A 493 -3.46 10.05 9.41
N SER A 494 -3.06 9.04 10.20
CA SER A 494 -2.97 9.20 11.66
C SER A 494 -1.98 10.29 12.05
N LYS A 495 -0.83 10.35 11.36
CA LYS A 495 0.27 11.29 11.63
C LYS A 495 0.15 12.57 10.79
N MET A 496 -0.96 13.30 10.92
CA MET A 496 -1.16 14.54 10.15
C MET A 496 -0.16 15.65 10.48
N TYR A 497 0.48 15.65 11.66
CA TYR A 497 1.53 16.61 12.03
C TYR A 497 2.69 16.66 11.02
N ARG A 498 2.90 15.60 10.24
CA ARG A 498 3.89 15.52 9.15
C ARG A 498 3.53 16.39 7.95
N GLY A 499 2.29 16.85 7.82
CA GLY A 499 1.81 17.68 6.72
C GLY A 499 2.49 19.06 6.68
N SER A 500 2.61 19.64 5.48
CA SER A 500 3.25 20.95 5.28
C SER A 500 2.58 22.07 6.08
N PHE A 501 1.27 22.00 6.24
CA PHE A 501 0.43 23.04 6.87
C PHE A 501 -0.04 22.70 8.29
N ALA A 502 0.25 21.49 8.79
CA ALA A 502 -0.06 21.14 10.17
C ALA A 502 0.89 21.87 11.11
N PHE A 503 0.39 22.46 12.19
CA PHE A 503 1.26 23.03 13.24
C PHE A 503 0.67 22.73 14.62
N PRO A 504 0.92 21.51 15.14
CA PRO A 504 0.40 21.08 16.43
C PRO A 504 0.74 22.04 17.58
N GLY A 505 -0.22 22.23 18.47
CA GLY A 505 -0.18 23.19 19.58
C GLY A 505 -1.05 24.43 19.32
N LEU A 506 -1.37 24.75 18.06
CA LEU A 506 -2.24 25.85 17.68
C LEU A 506 -3.56 25.32 17.12
N ARG A 507 -4.60 25.24 17.94
CA ARG A 507 -5.93 24.75 17.52
C ARG A 507 -6.61 25.73 16.56
N TYR A 508 -7.60 25.24 15.81
CA TYR A 508 -8.42 26.09 14.93
C TYR A 508 -9.29 27.11 15.68
N ASP A 509 -9.44 26.99 17.00
CA ASP A 509 -10.16 27.92 17.88
C ASP A 509 -9.21 28.76 18.76
N SER A 510 -7.90 28.66 18.57
CA SER A 510 -6.92 29.48 19.27
C SER A 510 -7.06 30.96 18.89
N GLU A 511 -6.71 31.87 19.81
CA GLU A 511 -6.65 33.33 19.57
C GLU A 511 -5.73 33.73 18.40
N LYS A 512 -4.85 32.83 17.95
CA LYS A 512 -3.86 33.08 16.91
C LYS A 512 -4.12 32.18 15.70
N SER A 513 -4.35 32.78 14.54
CA SER A 513 -4.28 32.12 13.23
C SER A 513 -2.97 32.49 12.53
N ILE A 514 -2.21 31.49 12.08
CA ILE A 514 -0.98 31.73 11.32
C ILE A 514 -1.32 31.73 9.84
N ILE A 515 -1.19 32.90 9.20
CA ILE A 515 -1.36 33.07 7.77
C ILE A 515 -0.06 33.62 7.18
N ALA A 516 0.46 32.97 6.15
CA ALA A 516 1.74 33.31 5.53
C ALA A 516 1.64 33.52 4.02
N ARG A 517 2.40 34.48 3.50
CA ARG A 517 2.70 34.61 2.06
C ARG A 517 3.84 33.68 1.68
N ARG A 518 4.89 33.65 2.51
CA ARG A 518 6.05 32.76 2.36
C ARG A 518 6.26 32.02 3.66
N PHE A 519 6.67 30.77 3.57
CA PHE A 519 7.03 30.01 4.74
C PHE A 519 8.18 29.05 4.48
N PHE A 520 8.86 28.71 5.56
CA PHE A 520 9.76 27.58 5.64
C PHE A 520 9.49 26.85 6.96
N LYS A 521 9.16 25.57 6.89
CA LYS A 521 8.88 24.69 8.03
C LYS A 521 9.88 23.55 8.03
N THR A 522 10.50 23.31 9.18
CA THR A 522 11.31 22.11 9.44
C THR A 522 10.70 21.35 10.60
N THR A 523 10.59 20.04 10.50
CA THR A 523 10.15 19.13 11.57
C THR A 523 11.19 18.04 11.74
N LEU A 524 11.66 17.89 12.97
CA LEU A 524 12.48 16.76 13.40
C LEU A 524 11.56 15.77 14.07
N GLU A 525 11.63 14.52 13.65
CA GLU A 525 10.79 13.44 14.17
C GLU A 525 11.67 12.25 14.56
N LEU A 526 11.44 11.74 15.77
CA LEU A 526 12.00 10.50 16.27
C LEU A 526 10.86 9.47 16.39
N ALA A 527 10.89 8.45 15.55
CA ALA A 527 10.00 7.30 15.64
C ALA A 527 10.65 6.21 16.50
N LEU A 528 9.94 5.79 17.55
CA LEU A 528 10.42 4.81 18.53
C LEU A 528 10.00 3.39 18.15
N PRO A 529 10.66 2.35 18.70
CA PRO A 529 10.26 0.97 18.44
C PRO A 529 8.80 0.72 18.80
N PRO A 530 8.03 -0.01 17.97
CA PRO A 530 6.66 -0.35 18.30
C PRO A 530 6.59 -1.34 19.47
N ILE A 531 5.66 -1.09 20.39
CA ILE A 531 5.28 -2.06 21.42
C ILE A 531 4.26 -3.01 20.81
N ARG A 532 4.59 -4.29 20.71
CA ARG A 532 3.72 -5.31 20.09
C ARG A 532 2.96 -6.09 21.14
N TYR A 533 1.69 -6.40 20.85
CA TYR A 533 0.82 -7.14 21.75
C TYR A 533 0.49 -8.51 21.19
N ARG A 534 0.48 -9.53 22.06
CA ARG A 534 0.04 -10.89 21.70
C ARG A 534 -1.46 -11.12 21.95
N LYS A 535 -1.99 -10.53 23.03
CA LYS A 535 -3.36 -10.78 23.52
C LYS A 535 -3.99 -9.52 24.14
N LEU A 536 -3.84 -8.36 23.49
CA LEU A 536 -4.50 -7.13 23.95
C LEU A 536 -5.77 -6.92 23.12
N GLY A 537 -6.93 -7.25 23.68
CA GLY A 537 -8.21 -7.11 22.98
C GLY A 537 -9.30 -8.00 23.54
N PHE A 538 -10.52 -7.82 23.04
CA PHE A 538 -11.70 -8.58 23.44
C PHE A 538 -12.77 -8.51 22.32
N PHE A 539 -13.74 -9.43 22.33
CA PHE A 539 -14.87 -9.46 21.38
C PHE A 539 -14.47 -9.17 19.92
N ASN A 540 -13.48 -9.91 19.40
CA ASN A 540 -12.98 -9.84 18.02
C ASN A 540 -12.29 -8.53 17.62
N MET A 541 -12.02 -7.62 18.57
CA MET A 541 -11.23 -6.41 18.37
C MET A 541 -9.91 -6.52 19.13
N PHE A 542 -8.79 -6.50 18.41
CA PHE A 542 -7.45 -6.69 18.99
C PHE A 542 -6.49 -5.57 18.59
N ALA A 543 -5.70 -5.12 19.55
CA ALA A 543 -4.56 -4.25 19.31
C ALA A 543 -3.35 -5.09 18.91
N THR A 544 -2.70 -4.74 17.80
CA THR A 544 -1.51 -5.47 17.31
C THR A 544 -0.22 -4.80 17.77
N HIS A 545 -0.17 -3.46 17.75
CA HIS A 545 0.94 -2.69 18.26
C HIS A 545 0.55 -1.26 18.63
N SER A 546 1.39 -0.60 19.43
CA SER A 546 1.40 0.85 19.61
C SER A 546 2.75 1.42 19.18
N HIS A 547 2.72 2.51 18.42
CA HIS A 547 3.90 3.16 17.86
C HIS A 547 3.98 4.61 18.34
N ALA A 548 5.00 4.92 19.14
CA ALA A 548 5.22 6.25 19.68
C ALA A 548 6.16 7.06 18.78
N THR A 549 5.83 8.33 18.58
CA THR A 549 6.67 9.31 17.89
C THR A 549 6.82 10.57 18.75
N LEU A 550 8.03 11.12 18.76
CA LEU A 550 8.35 12.43 19.32
C LEU A 550 8.67 13.36 18.16
N PHE A 551 8.23 14.62 18.22
CA PHE A 551 8.55 15.59 17.18
C PHE A 551 8.71 17.00 17.72
N THR A 552 9.43 17.81 16.96
CA THR A 552 9.54 19.25 17.14
C THR A 552 9.59 19.92 15.78
N SER A 553 8.92 21.05 15.64
CA SER A 553 8.88 21.83 14.41
C SER A 553 9.32 23.27 14.67
N SER A 554 9.98 23.88 13.68
CA SER A 554 10.20 25.33 13.58
C SER A 554 9.56 25.81 12.29
N LEU A 555 8.79 26.89 12.38
CA LEU A 555 8.09 27.52 11.27
C LEU A 555 8.50 28.99 11.20
N PHE A 556 9.00 29.40 10.05
CA PHE A 556 9.29 30.79 9.73
C PHE A 556 8.26 31.26 8.72
N THR A 557 7.58 32.36 9.01
CA THR A 557 6.57 32.95 8.13
C THR A 557 6.93 34.39 7.79
N HIS A 558 6.47 34.81 6.63
CA HIS A 558 6.56 36.19 6.18
C HIS A 558 5.22 36.57 5.52
N ASN A 559 4.67 37.71 5.90
CA ASN A 559 3.41 38.21 5.38
C ASN A 559 3.34 39.76 5.45
N TYR A 560 2.23 40.32 4.98
CA TYR A 560 1.93 41.75 5.03
C TYR A 560 0.74 41.98 5.96
N GLY A 561 0.77 43.06 6.73
CA GLY A 561 -0.30 43.44 7.64
C GLY A 561 -0.48 44.96 7.69
N PRO A 562 -1.66 45.43 8.12
CA PRO A 562 -1.87 46.85 8.36
C PRO A 562 -1.06 47.30 9.58
N THR A 563 -0.29 48.36 9.41
CA THR A 563 0.42 49.07 10.46
C THR A 563 -0.07 50.51 10.46
N ILE A 564 -0.42 51.04 11.64
CA ILE A 564 -0.87 52.42 11.79
C ILE A 564 0.34 53.27 12.14
N THR A 565 0.62 54.28 11.32
CA THR A 565 1.62 55.32 11.58
C THR A 565 1.01 56.67 11.25
N ASP A 566 1.02 57.62 12.19
CA ASP A 566 0.56 59.00 12.01
C ASP A 566 -0.79 59.15 11.27
N ASP A 567 -1.84 58.48 11.78
CA ASP A 567 -3.21 58.47 11.24
C ASP A 567 -3.39 57.88 9.81
N GLU A 568 -2.36 57.26 9.23
CA GLU A 568 -2.46 56.49 7.98
C GLU A 568 -2.28 54.97 8.22
N VAL A 569 -3.13 54.17 7.56
CA VAL A 569 -3.01 52.70 7.55
C VAL A 569 -2.09 52.30 6.41
N ILE A 570 -0.83 51.96 6.72
CA ILE A 570 0.16 51.51 5.75
C ILE A 570 0.27 49.99 5.83
N THR A 571 0.36 49.31 4.69
CA THR A 571 0.61 47.86 4.68
C THR A 571 2.12 47.59 4.80
N ALA A 572 2.58 47.07 5.93
CA ALA A 572 3.99 46.75 6.18
C ALA A 572 4.27 45.25 6.15
N GLU A 573 5.51 44.90 5.84
CA GLU A 573 6.01 43.52 5.93
C GLU A 573 6.28 43.14 7.39
N TYR A 574 5.89 41.93 7.78
CA TYR A 574 6.24 41.36 9.07
C TYR A 574 6.68 39.89 8.92
N ASN A 575 7.54 39.47 9.85
CA ASN A 575 8.01 38.09 9.97
C ASN A 575 7.58 37.54 11.31
N GLU A 576 7.21 36.27 11.34
CA GLU A 576 6.95 35.56 12.60
C GLU A 576 7.70 34.24 12.61
N GLN A 577 8.02 33.79 13.82
CA GLN A 577 8.64 32.51 14.04
C GLN A 577 7.88 31.74 15.12
N PHE A 578 7.59 30.48 14.83
CA PHE A 578 6.91 29.58 15.75
C PHE A 578 7.73 28.31 15.93
N GLN A 579 7.69 27.76 17.14
CA GLN A 579 8.27 26.45 17.44
C GLN A 579 7.25 25.59 18.16
N ASN A 580 7.34 24.27 18.02
CA ASN A 580 6.56 23.35 18.83
C ASN A 580 7.36 22.14 19.31
N ILE A 581 6.83 21.48 20.34
CA ILE A 581 7.25 20.16 20.78
C ILE A 581 6.00 19.30 21.02
N GLY A 582 6.04 18.05 20.62
CA GLY A 582 4.91 17.15 20.81
C GLY A 582 5.26 15.68 20.69
N PHE A 583 4.28 14.85 21.00
CA PHE A 583 4.34 13.41 20.80
C PHE A 583 3.01 12.87 20.26
N GLN A 584 3.06 11.69 19.66
CA GLN A 584 1.88 10.94 19.25
C GLN A 584 2.09 9.44 19.45
N ILE A 585 1.04 8.72 19.82
CA ILE A 585 1.00 7.27 19.96
C ILE A 585 -0.11 6.74 19.07
N ASP A 586 0.26 5.90 18.10
CA ASP A 586 -0.65 5.25 17.17
C ASP A 586 -0.82 3.78 17.55
N THR A 587 -2.02 3.39 17.97
CA THR A 587 -2.38 2.00 18.30
C THR A 587 -3.18 1.38 17.16
N LYS A 588 -2.62 0.35 16.54
CA LYS A 588 -3.27 -0.37 15.44
C LYS A 588 -4.27 -1.38 16.01
N LEU A 589 -5.51 -1.27 15.57
CA LEU A 589 -6.61 -2.16 15.94
C LEU A 589 -7.04 -2.98 14.73
N VAL A 590 -7.42 -4.23 14.97
CA VAL A 590 -7.95 -5.15 13.96
C VAL A 590 -9.23 -5.75 14.47
N LEU A 591 -10.30 -5.62 13.68
CA LEU A 591 -11.62 -6.20 13.92
C LEU A 591 -11.86 -7.36 12.95
N PHE A 592 -12.25 -8.52 13.47
CA PHE A 592 -12.51 -9.75 12.70
C PHE A 592 -11.38 -10.14 11.72
N SER A 593 -10.12 -9.85 12.05
CA SER A 593 -8.94 -10.11 11.20
C SER A 593 -8.86 -9.36 9.86
N HIS A 594 -9.88 -8.57 9.47
CA HIS A 594 -9.97 -7.97 8.13
C HIS A 594 -10.06 -6.44 8.14
N LEU A 595 -10.69 -5.85 9.15
CA LEU A 595 -10.88 -4.40 9.22
C LEU A 595 -9.84 -3.77 10.12
N SER A 596 -9.08 -2.82 9.57
CA SER A 596 -7.90 -2.27 10.23
C SER A 596 -8.13 -0.80 10.56
N SER A 597 -8.11 -0.44 11.83
CA SER A 597 -8.24 0.95 12.29
C SER A 597 -7.02 1.40 13.08
N THR A 598 -6.87 2.70 13.31
CA THR A 598 -5.77 3.24 14.11
C THR A 598 -6.33 4.23 15.13
N PHE A 599 -6.20 3.91 16.41
CA PHE A 599 -6.47 4.85 17.49
C PHE A 599 -5.21 5.66 17.80
N SER A 600 -5.30 6.97 17.69
CA SER A 600 -4.19 7.90 17.80
C SER A 600 -4.41 8.84 18.98
N PHE A 601 -3.39 9.02 19.80
CA PHE A 601 -3.38 9.96 20.92
C PHE A 601 -2.14 10.84 20.82
N GLY A 602 -2.29 12.16 20.86
CA GLY A 602 -1.19 13.09 20.72
C GLY A 602 -1.33 14.33 21.60
N TRP A 603 -0.20 14.96 21.85
CA TRP A 603 -0.12 16.24 22.54
C TRP A 603 0.97 17.09 21.91
N ALA A 604 0.75 18.40 21.82
CA ALA A 604 1.76 19.35 21.43
C ALA A 604 1.60 20.69 22.13
N ARG A 605 2.73 21.38 22.28
CA ARG A 605 2.78 22.77 22.73
C ARG A 605 3.53 23.61 21.71
N ALA A 606 2.89 24.69 21.27
CA ALA A 606 3.45 25.68 20.36
C ALA A 606 3.88 26.95 21.11
N PHE A 607 4.90 27.62 20.59
CA PHE A 607 5.51 28.83 21.14
C PHE A 607 5.71 29.84 20.02
N GLU A 608 5.30 31.09 20.26
CA GLU A 608 5.64 32.23 19.41
C GLU A 608 6.99 32.80 19.87
N ILE A 609 7.94 32.98 18.95
CA ILE A 609 9.31 33.40 19.24
C ILE A 609 9.50 34.87 18.85
N GLY A 610 9.89 35.71 19.81
CA GLY A 610 10.29 37.11 19.58
C GLY A 610 9.18 38.16 19.76
N ASN A 611 7.91 37.76 19.78
CA ASN A 611 6.77 38.62 20.13
C ASN A 611 6.41 38.48 21.63
N ASP A 612 5.11 38.49 21.99
CA ASP A 612 4.56 38.33 23.35
C ASP A 612 4.94 37.01 24.08
N ASN A 613 5.74 36.14 23.45
CA ASN A 613 6.14 34.82 23.94
C ASN A 613 4.96 33.96 24.43
N LYS A 614 3.81 34.07 23.74
CA LYS A 614 2.64 33.27 24.02
C LYS A 614 2.89 31.80 23.70
N SER A 615 2.24 30.93 24.47
CA SER A 615 2.30 29.48 24.26
C SER A 615 0.90 28.89 24.22
N TYR A 616 0.72 27.87 23.37
CA TYR A 616 -0.57 27.26 23.08
C TYR A 616 -0.45 25.73 23.23
N ASN A 617 -1.47 25.08 23.79
CA ASN A 617 -1.48 23.64 24.01
C ASN A 617 -2.60 22.98 23.21
N GLU A 618 -2.34 21.78 22.71
CA GLU A 618 -3.30 20.98 21.98
C GLU A 618 -3.19 19.51 22.36
N TRP A 619 -4.33 18.87 22.59
CA TRP A 619 -4.48 17.43 22.66
C TRP A 619 -5.18 16.93 21.40
N MET A 620 -4.78 15.76 20.93
CA MET A 620 -5.38 15.08 19.78
C MET A 620 -5.79 13.66 20.19
N VAL A 621 -7.04 13.31 19.90
CA VAL A 621 -7.56 11.94 19.97
C VAL A 621 -8.24 11.68 18.64
N SER A 622 -7.88 10.60 17.95
CA SER A 622 -8.45 10.30 16.63
C SER A 622 -8.53 8.80 16.39
N LEU A 623 -9.70 8.32 15.97
CA LEU A 623 -9.92 6.97 15.50
C LEU A 623 -10.03 6.99 13.97
N LYS A 624 -8.99 6.49 13.32
CA LYS A 624 -8.95 6.33 11.87
C LYS A 624 -9.57 5.01 11.45
N PHE A 625 -10.53 5.03 10.52
CA PHE A 625 -11.06 3.84 9.86
C PHE A 625 -10.44 3.57 8.49
#